data_AF-A0A662PUH0-F1
#
_entry.id   AF-A0A662PUH0-F1
#
_cell.length_a   1.000
_cell.length_b   1.000
_cell.length_c   1.000
_cell.angle_alpha   90.00
_cell.angle_beta   90.00
_cell.angle_gamma   90.00
#
_symmetry.space_group_name_H-M   'P 1'
#
loop_
_entity.id
_entity.type
_entity.pdbx_description
1 polymer ?
#
loop_
_entity_poly.entity_id
_entity_poly.type
_entity_poly.pdbx_seq_one_letter_code
_entity_poly.pdbx_strand_id
1 'polypeptide(L)'
;MPDDEDDLRGAYMRRMHLSEGLGMGGSISIRLIGLLRELIGSESLEIGVEGELGLLQVLNMLPERLKREVLRGAGEPSPKILILVNGVEVTGFGELERIRVGAGDEIVLIPIIHGG
;
A
#
# COMPACT_ATOMS: atom_id res chain seq x y z
N MET A 1 -13.51 28.08 -33.17
CA MET A 1 -13.19 26.68 -32.87
C MET A 1 -12.28 26.72 -31.66
N PRO A 2 -12.83 26.61 -30.44
CA PRO A 2 -12.02 26.52 -29.23
C PRO A 2 -11.56 25.06 -29.03
N ASP A 3 -10.30 24.91 -28.67
CA ASP A 3 -9.57 23.65 -28.52
C ASP A 3 -10.14 22.75 -27.41
N ASP A 4 -10.42 21.49 -27.78
CA ASP A 4 -10.88 20.38 -26.92
C ASP A 4 -9.76 19.82 -26.02
N GLU A 5 -8.95 20.67 -25.37
CA GLU A 5 -7.85 20.24 -24.48
C GLU A 5 -8.15 20.40 -22.97
N ASP A 6 -9.27 21.02 -22.59
CA ASP A 6 -9.60 21.27 -21.17
C ASP A 6 -10.39 20.12 -20.48
N ASP A 7 -10.90 19.13 -21.23
CA ASP A 7 -11.79 18.11 -20.68
C ASP A 7 -11.09 16.94 -19.96
N LEU A 8 -9.77 16.80 -20.11
CA LEU A 8 -9.03 15.68 -19.50
C LEU A 8 -8.54 15.98 -18.07
N ARG A 9 -8.68 17.22 -17.59
CA ARG A 9 -8.34 17.58 -16.19
C ARG A 9 -9.48 17.30 -15.21
N GLY A 10 -10.72 17.16 -15.69
CA GLY A 10 -11.89 16.88 -14.86
C GLY A 10 -12.00 15.42 -14.38
N ALA A 11 -11.34 14.47 -15.05
CA ALA A 11 -11.50 13.04 -14.78
C ALA A 11 -10.59 12.49 -13.65
N TYR A 12 -9.53 13.23 -13.28
CA TYR A 12 -8.60 12.81 -12.21
C TYR A 12 -9.00 13.28 -10.80
N MET A 13 -10.11 14.00 -10.67
CA MET A 13 -10.65 14.49 -9.39
C MET A 13 -11.82 13.64 -8.88
N ARG A 14 -11.69 12.31 -8.95
CA ARG A 14 -12.57 11.38 -8.21
C ARG A 14 -11.77 10.55 -7.24
N ARG A 15 -11.27 11.18 -6.18
CA ARG A 15 -10.97 10.47 -4.94
C ARG A 15 -11.50 11.29 -3.79
N MET A 16 -12.48 10.69 -3.12
CA MET A 16 -13.25 11.25 -2.01
C MET A 16 -12.31 11.83 -0.94
N HIS A 17 -12.44 13.12 -0.69
CA HIS A 17 -12.07 13.72 0.59
C HIS A 17 -13.05 13.21 1.66
N LEU A 18 -12.54 12.52 2.68
CA LEU A 18 -13.06 12.45 4.05
C LEU A 18 -11.91 11.87 4.89
N SER A 19 -11.11 12.68 5.60
CA SER A 19 -11.47 13.16 6.93
C SER A 19 -10.72 14.44 7.27
N GLU A 20 -11.46 15.48 7.66
CA GLU A 20 -10.93 16.61 8.41
C GLU A 20 -10.47 16.12 9.80
N GLY A 21 -9.24 16.48 10.17
CA GLY A 21 -8.77 16.43 11.56
C GLY A 21 -7.96 15.20 11.96
N LEU A 22 -6.70 15.14 11.55
CA LEU A 22 -5.66 14.46 12.32
C LEU A 22 -4.42 15.36 12.31
N GLY A 23 -3.77 15.48 13.48
CA GLY A 23 -2.63 16.38 13.72
C GLY A 23 -1.45 16.13 12.78
N MET A 24 -0.40 16.94 12.92
CA MET A 24 0.86 16.89 12.17
C MET A 24 1.47 15.47 12.04
N GLY A 25 0.92 14.66 11.15
CA GLY A 25 1.28 13.29 10.85
C GLY A 25 0.99 13.04 9.38
N GLY A 26 1.89 12.33 8.71
CA GLY A 26 1.72 12.00 7.29
C GLY A 26 1.10 10.63 7.09
N SER A 27 1.02 10.19 5.84
CA SER A 27 0.48 8.87 5.49
C SER A 27 1.50 8.05 4.72
N ILE A 28 1.45 6.73 4.92
CA ILE A 28 2.05 5.74 4.03
C ILE A 28 0.98 5.32 3.02
N SER A 29 1.34 5.31 1.73
CA SER A 29 0.46 4.80 0.68
C SER A 29 0.73 3.33 0.44
N ILE A 30 -0.31 2.49 0.42
CA ILE A 30 -0.20 1.07 0.12
C ILE A 30 -0.96 0.77 -1.16
N ARG A 31 -0.25 0.46 -2.22
CA ARG A 31 -0.81 0.14 -3.54
C ARG A 31 -1.01 -1.36 -3.69
N LEU A 32 -2.21 -1.74 -4.13
CA LEU A 32 -2.61 -3.13 -4.32
C LEU A 32 -2.62 -3.49 -5.81
N ILE A 33 -2.05 -4.64 -6.17
CA ILE A 33 -2.00 -5.11 -7.56
C ILE A 33 -2.81 -6.40 -7.73
N GLY A 34 -3.42 -6.56 -8.92
CA GLY A 34 -4.13 -7.77 -9.33
C GLY A 34 -5.27 -8.14 -8.37
N LEU A 35 -5.32 -9.42 -7.99
CA LEU A 35 -6.37 -10.00 -7.14
C LEU A 35 -6.49 -9.32 -5.76
N LEU A 36 -5.43 -8.66 -5.27
CA LEU A 36 -5.50 -7.93 -4.00
C LEU A 36 -6.43 -6.71 -4.08
N ARG A 37 -6.59 -6.10 -5.26
CA ARG A 37 -7.55 -5.00 -5.49
C ARG A 37 -8.97 -5.50 -5.35
N GLU A 38 -9.26 -6.66 -5.94
CA GLU A 38 -10.58 -7.30 -5.89
C GLU A 38 -10.93 -7.76 -4.47
N LEU A 39 -9.95 -8.29 -3.74
CA LEU A 39 -10.12 -8.75 -2.35
C LEU A 39 -10.59 -7.62 -1.41
N ILE A 40 -10.11 -6.40 -1.64
CA ILE A 40 -10.37 -5.23 -0.79
C ILE A 40 -11.42 -4.29 -1.40
N GLY A 41 -11.64 -4.34 -2.71
CA GLY A 41 -12.50 -3.41 -3.42
C GLY A 41 -11.89 -2.02 -3.61
N SER A 42 -10.57 -1.89 -3.45
CA SER A 42 -9.82 -0.63 -3.60
C SER A 42 -8.48 -0.87 -4.29
N GLU A 43 -7.98 0.15 -4.99
CA GLU A 43 -6.65 0.14 -5.61
C GLU A 43 -5.52 0.43 -4.63
N SER A 44 -5.85 1.11 -3.52
CA SER A 44 -4.89 1.52 -2.51
C SER A 44 -5.52 1.67 -1.13
N LEU A 45 -4.67 1.67 -0.12
CA LEU A 45 -4.97 1.99 1.27
C LEU A 45 -4.04 3.11 1.73
N GLU A 46 -4.47 3.90 2.71
CA GLU A 46 -3.63 4.88 3.38
C GLU A 46 -3.56 4.58 4.87
N ILE A 47 -2.36 4.63 5.43
CA ILE A 47 -2.14 4.43 6.85
C ILE A 47 -1.51 5.70 7.41
N GLY A 48 -2.23 6.38 8.29
CA GLY A 48 -1.70 7.54 9.02
C GLY A 48 -0.60 7.11 9.98
N VAL A 49 0.50 7.86 9.99
CA VAL A 49 1.67 7.58 10.82
C VAL A 49 2.22 8.85 11.46
N GLU A 50 2.65 8.72 12.72
CA GLU A 50 3.41 9.72 13.45
C GLU A 50 4.87 9.26 13.53
N GLY A 51 5.70 9.72 12.59
CA GLY A 51 7.10 9.30 12.47
C GLY A 51 7.30 8.01 11.66
N GLU A 52 8.43 7.33 11.91
CA GLU A 52 8.78 6.09 11.22
C GLU A 52 8.35 4.84 12.00
N LEU A 53 7.78 3.88 11.27
CA LEU A 53 7.41 2.56 11.75
C LEU A 53 8.27 1.48 11.10
N GLY A 54 8.36 0.32 11.74
CA GLY A 54 8.88 -0.87 11.07
C GLY A 54 7.89 -1.37 10.03
N LEU A 55 8.35 -1.85 8.89
CA LEU A 55 7.48 -2.36 7.83
C LEU A 55 6.56 -3.47 8.34
N LEU A 56 7.05 -4.38 9.20
CA LEU A 56 6.19 -5.39 9.83
C LEU A 56 5.03 -4.78 10.65
N GLN A 57 5.27 -3.65 11.33
CA GLN A 57 4.20 -2.97 12.08
C GLN A 57 3.13 -2.45 11.13
N VAL A 58 3.53 -1.82 10.02
CA VAL A 58 2.61 -1.34 8.98
C VAL A 58 1.81 -2.48 8.35
N LEU A 59 2.47 -3.61 8.04
CA LEU A 59 1.78 -4.79 7.49
C LEU A 59 0.79 -5.41 8.49
N ASN A 60 1.04 -5.30 9.79
CA ASN A 60 0.10 -5.75 10.83
C ASN A 60 -1.11 -4.83 10.99
N MET A 61 -1.05 -3.58 10.51
CA MET A 61 -2.18 -2.63 10.49
C MET A 61 -3.11 -2.84 9.29
N LEU A 62 -2.76 -3.73 8.35
CA LEU A 62 -3.62 -4.05 7.21
C LEU A 62 -4.94 -4.70 7.65
N PRO A 63 -6.03 -4.50 6.87
CA PRO A 63 -7.28 -5.23 7.10
C PRO A 63 -7.05 -6.74 7.16
N GLU A 64 -7.71 -7.45 8.08
CA GLU A 64 -7.49 -8.88 8.35
C GLU A 64 -7.50 -9.76 7.09
N ARG A 65 -8.36 -9.46 6.12
CA ARG A 65 -8.41 -10.19 4.85
C ARG A 65 -7.12 -10.05 4.05
N LEU A 66 -6.58 -8.84 3.93
CA LEU A 66 -5.34 -8.57 3.22
C LEU A 66 -4.12 -9.05 4.01
N LYS A 67 -4.11 -8.82 5.32
CA LYS A 67 -3.02 -9.26 6.20
C LYS A 67 -2.74 -10.76 6.08
N ARG A 68 -3.77 -11.60 5.97
CA ARG A 68 -3.63 -13.07 5.79
C ARG A 68 -3.03 -13.48 4.44
N GLU A 69 -3.15 -12.65 3.41
CA GLU A 69 -2.49 -12.90 2.12
C GLU A 69 -1.02 -12.48 2.16
N VAL A 70 -0.73 -11.38 2.87
CA VAL A 70 0.58 -10.73 2.92
C VAL A 70 1.52 -11.35 3.96
N LEU A 71 1.01 -11.79 5.11
CA LEU A 71 1.79 -12.34 6.21
C LEU A 71 1.40 -13.80 6.50
N ARG A 72 2.38 -14.59 6.94
CA ARG A 72 2.21 -15.93 7.51
C ARG A 72 2.20 -15.86 9.04
N GLY A 73 1.86 -16.99 9.68
CA GLY A 73 2.00 -17.14 11.13
C GLY A 73 3.46 -16.88 11.53
N ALA A 74 3.65 -16.05 12.57
CA ALA A 74 4.92 -15.46 13.04
C ALA A 74 5.36 -14.12 12.39
N GLY A 75 4.54 -13.48 11.55
CA GLY A 75 4.86 -12.15 11.02
C GLY A 75 5.83 -12.16 9.83
N GLU A 76 6.12 -13.35 9.29
CA GLU A 76 6.92 -13.50 8.09
C GLU A 76 6.11 -13.12 6.83
N PRO A 77 6.72 -12.47 5.83
CA PRO A 77 6.05 -12.22 4.56
C PRO A 77 5.70 -13.52 3.84
N SER A 78 4.50 -13.54 3.26
CA SER A 78 4.04 -14.64 2.43
C SER A 78 4.87 -14.71 1.14
N PRO A 79 5.39 -15.89 0.74
CA PRO A 79 6.10 -16.06 -0.53
C PRO A 79 5.14 -16.03 -1.73
N LYS A 80 3.84 -15.85 -1.49
CA LYS A 80 2.86 -15.55 -2.53
C LYS A 80 2.78 -14.06 -2.83
N ILE A 81 3.46 -13.20 -2.07
CA ILE A 81 3.41 -11.75 -2.20
C ILE A 81 4.82 -11.19 -2.34
N LEU A 82 5.04 -10.41 -3.39
CA LEU A 82 6.18 -9.52 -3.52
C LEU A 82 5.83 -8.18 -2.86
N ILE A 83 6.72 -7.69 -2.01
CA ILE A 83 6.58 -6.42 -1.30
C ILE A 83 7.67 -5.50 -1.82
N LEU A 84 7.26 -4.34 -2.33
CA LEU A 84 8.18 -3.27 -2.70
C LEU A 84 8.00 -2.10 -1.75
N VAL A 85 9.10 -1.48 -1.32
CA VAL A 85 9.11 -0.20 -0.60
C VAL A 85 9.85 0.79 -1.48
N ASN A 86 9.16 1.86 -1.90
CA ASN A 86 9.71 2.88 -2.81
C ASN A 86 10.39 2.28 -4.05
N GLY A 87 9.78 1.21 -4.61
CA GLY A 87 10.28 0.49 -5.77
C GLY A 87 11.39 -0.55 -5.51
N VAL A 88 11.87 -0.68 -4.27
CA VAL A 88 12.88 -1.68 -3.88
C VAL A 88 12.20 -2.92 -3.32
N GLU A 89 12.54 -4.09 -3.84
CA GLU A 89 12.05 -5.38 -3.34
C GLU A 89 12.58 -5.66 -1.94
N VAL A 90 11.71 -6.13 -1.03
CA VAL A 90 12.07 -6.36 0.38
C VAL A 90 11.61 -7.70 0.96
N THR A 91 10.88 -8.53 0.19
CA THR A 91 10.35 -9.82 0.66
C THR A 91 11.48 -10.77 1.08
N GLY A 92 12.63 -10.74 0.41
CA GLY A 92 13.77 -11.63 0.67
C GLY A 92 14.64 -11.28 1.88
N PHE A 93 14.44 -10.13 2.53
CA PHE A 93 15.41 -9.60 3.50
C PHE A 93 15.31 -10.21 4.90
N GLY A 94 14.30 -11.03 5.19
CA GLY A 94 14.15 -11.76 6.47
C GLY A 94 13.97 -10.89 7.73
N GLU A 95 14.12 -9.57 7.61
CA GLU A 95 14.15 -8.61 8.73
C GLU A 95 13.22 -7.41 8.46
N LEU A 96 11.96 -7.66 8.09
CA LEU A 96 10.98 -6.60 7.78
C LEU A 96 10.82 -5.58 8.92
N GLU A 97 11.07 -5.97 10.16
CA GLU A 97 11.00 -5.10 11.34
C GLU A 97 12.06 -3.98 11.33
N ARG A 98 13.21 -4.24 10.68
CA ARG A 98 14.32 -3.28 10.58
C ARG A 98 14.14 -2.28 9.44
N ILE A 99 13.27 -2.59 8.48
CA ILE A 99 12.94 -1.70 7.37
C ILE A 99 12.04 -0.61 7.91
N ARG A 100 12.53 0.63 7.88
CA ARG A 100 11.81 1.80 8.38
C ARG A 100 11.03 2.43 7.24
N VAL A 101 9.76 2.73 7.48
CA VAL A 101 8.85 3.40 6.56
C VAL A 101 8.07 4.48 7.30
N GLY A 102 7.80 5.60 6.63
CA GLY A 102 7.16 6.75 7.22
C GLY A 102 6.33 7.55 6.22
N ALA A 103 5.93 8.74 6.65
CA ALA A 103 5.13 9.65 5.84
C ALA A 103 5.72 9.87 4.44
N GLY A 104 4.91 9.65 3.40
CA GLY A 104 5.30 9.83 1.99
C GLY A 104 5.88 8.59 1.33
N ASP A 105 6.18 7.52 2.07
CA ASP A 105 6.64 6.27 1.48
C ASP A 105 5.50 5.50 0.80
N GLU A 106 5.85 4.79 -0.27
CA GLU A 106 4.97 3.89 -1.00
C GLU A 106 5.35 2.43 -0.70
N ILE A 107 4.34 1.63 -0.35
CA ILE A 107 4.43 0.17 -0.28
C ILE A 107 3.59 -0.41 -1.40
N VAL A 108 4.16 -1.28 -2.23
CA VAL A 108 3.42 -1.99 -3.28
C VAL A 108 3.34 -3.47 -2.94
N LEU A 109 2.12 -4.00 -2.95
CA LEU A 109 1.84 -5.42 -2.70
C LEU A 109 1.43 -6.10 -4.00
N ILE A 110 2.22 -7.08 -4.43
CA ILE A 110 2.03 -7.76 -5.72
C ILE A 110 1.88 -9.26 -5.48
N PRO A 111 0.73 -9.88 -5.85
CA PRO A 111 0.61 -11.32 -5.77
C PRO A 111 1.49 -12.01 -6.83
N ILE A 112 2.29 -12.97 -6.40
CA ILE A 112 3.10 -13.85 -7.24
C ILE A 112 2.19 -14.96 -7.76
N ILE A 113 1.69 -14.77 -8.98
CA ILE A 113 0.88 -15.76 -9.69
C ILE A 113 1.83 -16.63 -10.50
N HIS A 114 1.92 -17.91 -10.16
CA HIS A 114 2.58 -18.87 -11.03
C HIS A 114 1.59 -19.15 -12.18
N GLY A 115 1.90 -18.65 -13.37
CA GLY A 115 1.14 -19.00 -14.57
C GLY A 115 1.24 -20.49 -14.83
N GLY A 116 0.10 -21.14 -15.10
CA GLY A 116 0.08 -22.47 -15.71
C GLY A 116 0.55 -22.40 -17.16
#